data_AF-A0A661CDG2-F1
#
_entry.id   AF-A0A661CDG2-F1
#
_cell.length_a   1.000
_cell.length_b   1.000
_cell.length_c   1.000
_cell.angle_alpha   90.00
_cell.angle_beta   90.00
_cell.angle_gamma   90.00
#
_symmetry.space_group_name_H-M   'P 1'
#
loop_
_entity.id
_entity.type
_entity.pdbx_description
1 polymer ?
#
loop_
_entity_poly.entity_id
_entity_poly.type
_entity_poly.pdbx_seq_one_letter_code
_entity_poly.pdbx_strand_id
1 'polypeptide(L)'
;MDIPSDAVVKECDRVCDDLLEKKAPQEKLQKGTEPGEEPVNPSTNAGLVGLALSGGGIRSATFNLGLLQVLAKRKVLQYCDYLSTVSGGGYIGSCVSSLLAKTPEASSKPAEFPLRDQREGGEERQEVDYLRATKNYLGLST
;
A
#
# COMPACT_ATOMS: atom_id res chain seq x y z
N MET A 1 -2.45 -5.82 -22.83
CA MET A 1 -2.59 -7.15 -22.20
C MET A 1 -3.77 -7.02 -21.27
N ASP A 2 -4.96 -7.42 -21.71
CA ASP A 2 -6.20 -7.23 -20.95
C ASP A 2 -6.35 -8.39 -19.97
N ILE A 3 -5.95 -8.15 -18.73
CA ILE A 3 -6.21 -9.08 -17.63
C ILE A 3 -7.71 -8.94 -17.31
N PRO A 4 -8.51 -10.03 -17.36
CA PRO A 4 -9.93 -9.97 -17.04
C PRO A 4 -10.14 -9.42 -15.62
N SER A 5 -11.04 -8.44 -15.47
CA SER A 5 -11.30 -7.79 -14.18
C SER A 5 -11.60 -8.82 -13.08
N ASP A 6 -12.38 -9.85 -13.41
CA ASP A 6 -12.77 -10.92 -12.49
C ASP A 6 -11.58 -11.71 -11.93
N ALA A 7 -10.53 -11.91 -12.73
CA ALA A 7 -9.33 -12.62 -12.27
C ALA A 7 -8.56 -11.78 -11.24
N VAL A 8 -8.46 -10.47 -11.44
CA VAL A 8 -7.84 -9.54 -10.48
C VAL A 8 -8.66 -9.47 -9.20
N VAL A 9 -9.99 -9.42 -9.31
CA VAL A 9 -10.88 -9.41 -8.13
C VAL A 9 -10.71 -10.68 -7.31
N LYS A 10 -10.77 -11.84 -7.97
CA LYS A 10 -10.62 -13.14 -7.30
C LYS A 10 -9.28 -13.27 -6.58
N GLU A 11 -8.20 -12.79 -7.19
CA GLU A 11 -6.88 -12.82 -6.57
C GLU A 11 -6.79 -11.85 -5.39
N CYS A 12 -7.38 -10.64 -5.49
CA CYS A 12 -7.48 -9.74 -4.36
C CYS A 12 -8.25 -10.35 -3.19
N ASP A 13 -9.39 -11.00 -3.45
CA ASP A 13 -10.20 -11.63 -2.41
C ASP A 13 -9.44 -12.81 -1.76
N ARG A 14 -8.77 -13.65 -2.56
CA ARG A 14 -7.89 -14.71 -2.05
C ARG A 14 -6.78 -14.16 -1.15
N VAL A 15 -6.16 -13.05 -1.55
CA VAL A 15 -5.12 -12.38 -0.74
C VAL A 15 -5.72 -11.80 0.54
N CYS A 16 -6.92 -11.21 0.50
CA CYS A 16 -7.62 -10.76 1.72
C CYS A 16 -7.81 -11.92 2.70
N ASP A 17 -8.32 -13.05 2.22
CA ASP A 17 -8.61 -14.22 3.02
C ASP A 17 -7.33 -14.82 3.63
N ASP A 18 -6.27 -14.96 2.81
CA ASP A 18 -4.95 -15.41 3.28
C ASP A 18 -4.40 -14.50 4.41
N LEU A 19 -4.58 -13.18 4.29
CA LEU A 19 -4.09 -12.20 5.27
C LEU A 19 -4.94 -12.18 6.54
N LEU A 20 -6.24 -12.44 6.41
CA LEU A 20 -7.16 -12.60 7.54
C LEU A 20 -6.84 -13.86 8.34
N GLU A 21 -6.59 -14.98 7.68
CA GLU A 21 -6.25 -16.26 8.32
C GLU A 21 -4.89 -16.22 9.01
N LYS A 22 -3.92 -15.47 8.47
CA LYS A 22 -2.56 -15.35 9.01
C LYS A 22 -2.43 -14.39 10.18
N LYS A 23 -3.46 -13.61 10.53
CA LYS A 23 -3.48 -12.79 11.74
C LYS A 23 -3.63 -13.68 12.97
N ALA A 24 -2.51 -14.24 13.43
CA ALA A 24 -2.40 -14.77 14.78
C ALA A 24 -2.82 -13.69 15.81
N PRO A 25 -3.33 -14.09 17.00
CA PRO A 25 -3.62 -13.13 18.07
C PRO A 25 -2.37 -12.27 18.31
N GLN A 26 -2.54 -10.95 18.29
CA GLN A 26 -1.42 -10.01 18.38
C GLN A 26 -0.55 -10.33 19.61
N GLU A 27 0.56 -11.03 19.38
CA GLU A 27 1.64 -11.09 20.35
C GLU A 27 2.24 -9.68 20.33
N LYS A 28 2.15 -8.98 21.47
CA LYS A 28 2.68 -7.62 21.59
C LYS A 28 4.12 -7.63 21.08
N LEU A 29 4.38 -6.82 20.05
CA LEU A 29 5.72 -6.57 19.55
C LEU A 29 6.63 -6.31 20.76
N GLN A 30 7.59 -7.22 21.01
CA GLN A 30 8.53 -7.03 22.11
C GLN A 30 9.22 -5.70 21.88
N LYS A 31 9.07 -4.80 22.86
CA LYS A 31 9.67 -3.47 22.85
C LYS A 31 11.18 -3.68 22.68
N GLY A 32 11.75 -3.02 21.67
CA GLY A 32 13.15 -3.21 21.28
C GLY A 32 14.09 -3.20 22.48
N THR A 33 14.94 -4.22 22.51
CA THR A 33 15.94 -4.47 23.54
C THR A 33 16.91 -3.30 23.70
N GLU A 34 17.33 -3.06 24.94
CA GLU A 34 18.37 -2.10 25.33
C GLU A 34 19.69 -2.34 24.54
N PRO A 35 20.53 -1.30 24.31
CA PRO A 35 21.75 -1.44 23.53
C PRO A 35 22.76 -2.34 24.27
N GLY A 36 22.91 -3.59 23.80
CA GLY A 36 23.88 -4.55 24.36
C GLY A 36 23.59 -6.03 24.14
N GLU A 37 22.41 -6.42 23.64
CA GLU A 37 22.09 -7.84 23.40
C GLU A 37 22.45 -8.34 22.00
N GLU A 38 22.70 -9.65 21.96
CA GLU A 38 22.96 -10.54 20.81
C GLU A 38 22.22 -10.16 19.52
N PRO A 39 22.79 -10.47 18.34
CA PRO A 39 22.19 -10.12 17.05
C PRO A 39 20.74 -10.61 16.98
N VAL A 40 19.82 -9.68 16.77
CA VAL A 40 18.39 -9.95 16.56
C VAL A 40 18.27 -10.89 15.36
N ASN A 41 17.93 -12.15 15.61
CA ASN A 41 17.59 -13.09 14.55
C ASN A 41 16.16 -12.76 14.07
N PRO A 42 15.97 -12.32 12.82
CA PRO A 42 14.64 -12.02 12.31
C PRO A 42 13.77 -13.29 12.33
N SER A 43 12.57 -13.17 12.88
CA SER A 43 11.58 -14.25 12.96
C SER A 43 10.30 -13.86 12.24
N THR A 44 9.67 -14.81 11.56
CA THR A 44 8.37 -14.64 10.90
C THR A 44 7.20 -15.12 11.75
N ASN A 45 7.45 -15.55 13.00
CA ASN A 45 6.43 -16.14 13.87
C ASN A 45 5.27 -15.20 14.20
N ALA A 46 5.50 -13.88 14.14
CA ALA A 46 4.49 -12.87 14.40
C ALA A 46 3.48 -12.69 13.24
N GLY A 47 3.65 -13.39 12.10
CA GLY A 47 2.71 -13.32 10.99
C GLY A 47 2.60 -11.95 10.31
N LEU A 48 3.62 -11.09 10.48
CA LEU A 48 3.62 -9.72 9.95
C LEU A 48 3.66 -9.70 8.41
N VAL A 49 3.01 -8.69 7.84
CA VAL A 49 2.87 -8.53 6.39
C VAL A 49 3.65 -7.30 5.94
N GLY A 50 4.62 -7.52 5.03
CA GLY A 50 5.37 -6.45 4.39
C GLY A 50 4.81 -6.09 3.01
N LEU A 51 4.62 -4.79 2.75
CA LEU A 51 4.37 -4.24 1.42
C LEU A 51 5.66 -3.59 0.89
N ALA A 52 6.12 -3.99 -0.29
CA ALA A 52 7.32 -3.44 -0.92
C ALA A 52 6.95 -2.64 -2.18
N LEU A 53 7.35 -1.37 -2.24
CA LEU A 53 7.17 -0.48 -3.39
C LEU A 53 8.51 -0.24 -4.10
N SER A 54 8.63 -0.73 -5.34
CA SER A 54 9.87 -0.67 -6.09
C SER A 54 10.22 0.73 -6.61
N GLY A 55 11.49 0.92 -6.97
CA GLY A 55 11.97 2.13 -7.67
C GLY A 55 11.49 2.24 -9.12
N GLY A 56 11.98 3.27 -9.83
CA GLY A 56 11.57 3.58 -11.21
C GLY A 56 11.11 5.02 -11.44
N GLY A 57 11.43 5.92 -10.49
CA GLY A 57 11.06 7.33 -10.55
C GLY A 57 9.54 7.56 -10.48
N ILE A 58 9.10 8.66 -11.09
CA ILE A 58 7.70 9.09 -11.09
C ILE A 58 6.74 8.06 -11.73
N ARG A 59 7.23 7.27 -12.69
CA ARG A 59 6.46 6.19 -13.31
C ARG A 59 6.03 5.12 -12.32
N SER A 60 6.98 4.66 -11.51
CA SER A 60 6.71 3.71 -10.43
C SER A 60 5.81 4.32 -9.36
N ALA A 61 6.01 5.60 -9.02
CA ALA A 61 5.15 6.29 -8.05
C ALA A 61 3.67 6.31 -8.49
N THR A 62 3.39 6.64 -9.76
CA THR A 62 2.01 6.62 -10.30
C THR A 62 1.42 5.21 -10.36
N PHE A 63 2.21 4.19 -10.72
CA PHE A 63 1.74 2.81 -10.68
C PHE A 63 1.39 2.37 -9.25
N ASN A 64 2.30 2.62 -8.30
CA ASN A 64 2.12 2.25 -6.90
C ASN A 64 0.95 3.02 -6.24
N LEU A 65 0.65 4.24 -6.68
CA LEU A 65 -0.57 4.95 -6.27
C LEU A 65 -1.83 4.16 -6.63
N GLY A 66 -1.93 3.67 -7.87
CA GLY A 66 -3.06 2.81 -8.29
C GLY A 66 -3.15 1.51 -7.49
N LEU A 67 -2.00 0.87 -7.22
CA LEU A 67 -1.92 -0.31 -6.35
C LEU A 67 -2.48 0.01 -4.95
N LEU A 68 -1.99 1.06 -4.30
CA LEU A 68 -2.42 1.47 -2.96
C LEU A 68 -3.92 1.82 -2.92
N GLN A 69 -4.45 2.46 -3.95
CA GLN A 69 -5.88 2.73 -4.10
C GLN A 69 -6.71 1.44 -4.10
N VAL A 70 -6.27 0.43 -4.84
CA VAL A 70 -6.97 -0.87 -4.89
C VAL A 70 -6.85 -1.60 -3.55
N LEU A 71 -5.67 -1.64 -2.95
CA LEU A 71 -5.46 -2.27 -1.63
C LEU A 71 -6.31 -1.61 -0.54
N ALA A 72 -6.41 -0.28 -0.55
CA ALA A 72 -7.29 0.46 0.37
C ALA A 72 -8.77 0.18 0.07
N LYS A 73 -9.18 0.20 -1.20
CA LYS A 73 -10.57 -0.09 -1.63
C LYS A 73 -11.01 -1.50 -1.22
N ARG A 74 -10.10 -2.48 -1.29
CA ARG A 74 -10.32 -3.87 -0.89
C ARG A 74 -10.08 -4.13 0.59
N LYS A 75 -9.78 -3.09 1.39
CA LYS A 75 -9.50 -3.20 2.82
C LYS A 75 -8.32 -4.12 3.15
N VAL A 76 -7.39 -4.29 2.21
CA VAL A 76 -6.15 -5.08 2.38
C VAL A 76 -5.07 -4.25 3.06
N LEU A 77 -5.00 -2.95 2.75
CA LEU A 77 -3.91 -2.08 3.18
C LEU A 77 -3.72 -2.05 4.71
N GLN A 78 -4.81 -2.17 5.48
CA GLN A 78 -4.78 -2.22 6.95
C GLN A 78 -4.06 -3.45 7.54
N TYR A 79 -3.78 -4.46 6.72
CA TYR A 79 -3.03 -5.65 7.16
C TYR A 79 -1.53 -5.50 6.91
N CYS A 80 -1.08 -4.47 6.19
CA CYS A 80 0.35 -4.25 5.96
C CYS A 80 1.00 -3.60 7.19
N ASP A 81 1.82 -4.37 7.90
CA ASP A 81 2.53 -3.92 9.10
C ASP A 81 3.81 -3.16 8.76
N TYR A 82 4.43 -3.47 7.62
CA TYR A 82 5.70 -2.88 7.21
C TYR A 82 5.65 -2.38 5.78
N LEU A 83 6.15 -1.17 5.54
CA LEU A 83 6.28 -0.58 4.21
C LEU A 83 7.74 -0.41 3.85
N SER A 84 8.22 -1.21 2.89
CA SER A 84 9.56 -1.08 2.30
C SER A 84 9.45 -0.31 0.99
N THR A 85 10.34 0.67 0.78
CA THR A 85 10.32 1.47 -0.44
C THR A 85 11.72 1.71 -0.96
N VAL A 86 11.85 1.84 -2.29
CA VAL A 86 13.11 2.18 -2.95
C VAL A 86 12.87 3.31 -3.94
N SER A 87 13.73 4.34 -3.94
CA SER A 87 13.75 5.42 -4.95
C SER A 87 12.34 6.00 -5.21
N GLY A 88 11.82 5.90 -6.44
CA GLY A 88 10.48 6.41 -6.82
C GLY A 88 9.32 5.85 -5.99
N GLY A 89 9.41 4.62 -5.47
CA GLY A 89 8.43 4.07 -4.53
C GLY A 89 8.39 4.84 -3.21
N GLY A 90 9.50 5.46 -2.83
CA GLY A 90 9.60 6.33 -1.66
C GLY A 90 8.77 7.61 -1.78
N TYR A 91 8.53 8.15 -2.98
CA TYR A 91 7.68 9.33 -3.15
C TYR A 91 6.25 9.06 -2.69
N ILE A 92 5.64 7.99 -3.19
CA ILE A 92 4.28 7.65 -2.81
C ILE A 92 4.22 7.03 -1.41
N GLY A 93 5.22 6.23 -1.03
CA GLY A 93 5.30 5.60 0.29
C GLY A 93 5.41 6.61 1.42
N SER A 94 6.25 7.65 1.27
CA SER A 94 6.35 8.73 2.27
C SER A 94 5.09 9.59 2.31
N CYS A 95 4.50 9.90 1.16
CA CYS A 95 3.24 10.63 1.06
C CYS A 95 2.10 9.91 1.81
N VAL A 96 1.85 8.63 1.49
CA VAL A 96 0.77 7.86 2.13
C VAL A 96 1.04 7.67 3.63
N SER A 97 2.28 7.42 4.02
CA SER A 97 2.66 7.27 5.43
C SER A 97 2.42 8.57 6.20
N SER A 98 2.78 9.73 5.63
CA SER A 98 2.57 11.04 6.24
C SER A 98 1.08 11.38 6.42
N LEU A 99 0.25 11.03 5.42
CA LEU A 99 -1.19 11.24 5.47
C LEU A 99 -1.86 10.32 6.50
N LEU A 100 -1.49 9.04 6.52
CA LEU A 100 -2.03 8.06 7.47
C LEU A 100 -1.52 8.26 8.89
N ALA A 101 -0.34 8.84 9.09
CA ALA A 101 0.16 9.18 10.43
C ALA A 101 -0.75 10.15 11.20
N LYS A 102 -1.55 10.95 10.48
CA LYS A 102 -2.54 11.88 11.07
C LYS A 102 -3.88 11.21 11.36
N THR A 103 -4.24 10.19 10.58
CA THR A 103 -5.52 9.48 10.66
C THR A 103 -5.31 8.00 10.32
N PRO A 104 -4.77 7.18 11.24
CA PRO A 104 -4.42 5.79 10.96
C PRO A 104 -5.63 4.93 10.54
N GLU A 105 -6.81 5.27 11.03
CA GLU A 105 -8.08 4.57 10.78
C GLU A 105 -8.48 4.63 9.30
N ALA A 106 -8.01 5.65 8.56
CA ALA A 106 -8.27 5.83 7.14
C ALA A 106 -7.71 4.68 6.28
N SER A 107 -6.75 3.90 6.79
CA SER A 107 -6.22 2.70 6.13
C SER A 107 -7.24 1.55 6.04
N SER A 108 -8.20 1.51 6.96
CA SER A 108 -9.23 0.46 7.08
C SER A 108 -10.55 0.83 6.41
N LYS A 109 -10.73 2.11 6.05
CA LYS A 109 -11.97 2.67 5.54
C LYS A 109 -11.75 3.22 4.13
N PRO A 110 -12.23 2.52 3.08
CA PRO A 110 -12.06 2.94 1.69
C PRO A 110 -12.49 4.39 1.40
N ALA A 111 -13.57 4.84 2.04
CA ALA A 111 -14.10 6.19 1.87
C ALA A 111 -13.25 7.28 2.52
N GLU A 112 -12.44 6.96 3.53
CA GLU A 112 -11.60 7.92 4.24
C GLU A 112 -10.14 7.89 3.76
N PHE A 113 -9.78 6.91 2.91
CA PHE A 113 -8.42 6.78 2.39
C PHE A 113 -7.98 8.07 1.67
N PRO A 114 -6.87 8.70 2.07
CA PRO A 114 -6.55 10.07 1.67
C PRO A 114 -6.19 10.24 0.19
N LEU A 115 -5.87 9.13 -0.50
CA LEU A 115 -5.56 9.07 -1.91
C LEU A 115 -6.59 8.23 -2.68
N ARG A 116 -7.83 8.10 -2.18
CA ARG A 116 -8.88 7.28 -2.80
C ARG A 116 -9.19 7.68 -4.24
N ASP A 117 -9.57 6.70 -5.04
CA ASP A 117 -10.00 6.89 -6.44
C ASP A 117 -11.44 7.41 -6.46
N GLN A 118 -11.65 8.62 -6.99
CA GLN A 118 -12.95 9.31 -7.03
C GLN A 118 -13.50 9.57 -8.44
N ARG A 119 -13.02 8.84 -9.46
CA ARG A 119 -13.43 9.02 -10.86
C ARG A 119 -14.96 8.94 -11.09
N GLU A 120 -15.68 8.20 -10.25
CA GLU A 120 -17.14 8.05 -10.33
C GLU A 120 -17.87 8.95 -9.31
N GLY A 121 -17.70 10.27 -9.42
CA GLY A 121 -18.63 11.23 -8.80
C GLY A 121 -18.15 12.00 -7.56
N GLY A 122 -16.84 12.22 -7.39
CA GLY A 122 -16.35 13.16 -6.37
C GLY A 122 -15.13 13.97 -6.82
N GLU A 123 -14.79 15.01 -6.06
CA GLU A 123 -13.54 15.75 -6.27
C GLU A 123 -12.36 14.91 -5.77
N GLU A 124 -11.55 14.41 -6.71
CA GLU A 124 -10.25 13.79 -6.41
C GLU A 124 -9.25 14.92 -6.03
N ARG A 125 -8.17 14.57 -5.31
CA ARG A 125 -7.12 15.55 -5.02
C ARG A 125 -6.43 15.98 -6.32
N GLN A 126 -6.16 17.28 -6.46
CA GLN A 126 -5.50 17.85 -7.63
C GLN A 126 -4.15 17.17 -7.93
N GLU A 127 -3.42 16.73 -6.91
CA GLU A 127 -2.14 16.03 -7.08
C GLU A 127 -2.33 14.64 -7.70
N VAL A 128 -3.41 13.94 -7.36
CA VAL A 128 -3.73 12.63 -7.94
C VAL A 128 -4.18 12.81 -9.39
N ASP A 129 -5.04 13.80 -9.65
CA ASP A 129 -5.44 14.18 -11.01
C ASP A 129 -4.22 14.54 -11.86
N TYR A 130 -3.28 15.32 -11.32
CA TYR A 130 -2.05 15.69 -12.01
C TYR A 130 -1.21 14.46 -12.40
N LEU A 131 -1.02 13.51 -11.48
CA LEU A 131 -0.27 12.26 -11.73
C LEU A 131 -0.93 11.36 -12.79
N ARG A 132 -2.26 11.42 -12.93
CA ARG A 132 -2.99 10.70 -13.99
C ARG A 132 -2.96 11.44 -15.33
N ALA A 133 -3.14 12.76 -15.29
CA ALA A 133 -3.17 13.62 -16.48
C ALA A 133 -1.80 13.69 -17.18
N THR A 134 -0.72 13.41 -16.46
CA THR A 134 0.63 13.25 -16.99
C THR A 134 0.80 11.86 -17.63
N LYS A 135 0.19 11.70 -18.81
CA LYS A 135 0.08 10.43 -19.58
C LYS A 135 1.41 9.79 -19.99
N ASN A 136 2.55 10.46 -19.80
CA ASN A 136 3.87 9.99 -20.23
C ASN A 136 4.56 9.08 -19.20
N TYR A 137 3.92 8.80 -18.06
CA TYR A 137 4.52 8.01 -16.99
C TYR A 137 4.31 6.50 -17.08
N LEU A 138 3.52 5.99 -18.03
CA LEU A 138 3.38 4.54 -18.24
C LEU A 138 3.77 4.10 -19.66
N GLY A 139 4.29 5.00 -20.48
CA GLY A 139 4.87 4.67 -21.77
C GLY A 139 3.87 4.09 -22.76
N LEU A 140 3.00 4.94 -23.31
CA LEU A 140 2.64 4.81 -24.72
C LEU A 140 3.34 5.95 -25.44
N SER A 141 4.53 5.67 -25.97
CA SER A 141 5.05 6.47 -27.08
C SER A 141 4.07 6.26 -28.23
N THR A 142 3.23 7.26 -28.48
CA THR A 142 2.62 7.44 -29.80
C THR A 142 3.67 7.91 -30.78
#